data_AF-A0A971MTV3-F1
#
_entry.id   AF-A0A971MTV3-F1
#
_cell.length_a   1.000
_cell.length_b   1.000
_cell.length_c   1.000
_cell.angle_alpha   90.00
_cell.angle_beta   90.00
_cell.angle_gamma   90.00
#
_symmetry.space_group_name_H-M   'P 1'
#
loop_
_entity.id
_entity.type
_entity.pdbx_description
1 polymer ?
#
loop_
_entity_poly.entity_id
_entity_poly.type
_entity_poly.pdbx_seq_one_letter_code
_entity_poly.pdbx_strand_id
1 'polypeptide(L)'
;MRVKKYLIVIISAALCLAVGFYYVKNKTRHDESATKIKLLKELNFKPHKSKLTLDDNSNLSHNNGEASEFVTSDVIDYQQRVDEVIYEGLEFRLGETKNDIVNNLGNPLEIVEKLVTSRLRFDLNDKLYDLIYDGFEARIYHSTTDEKELVLRILIKDEKYKVKYGLNIGAAEEFVQEVLGPPAIKHDDQFEYYDSNGFAKLRFYFKNSRLSMIEWSFEEN
;
A
#
# COMPACT_ATOMS: atom_id res chain seq x y z
N MET A 1 19.47 -60.40 -18.27
CA MET A 1 19.49 -59.09 -18.97
C MET A 1 18.08 -58.46 -19.06
N ARG A 2 17.39 -58.21 -17.93
CA ARG A 2 15.99 -57.66 -17.92
C ARG A 2 15.79 -56.43 -17.02
N VAL A 3 16.81 -55.98 -16.28
CA VAL A 3 16.66 -54.91 -15.27
C VAL A 3 16.70 -53.50 -15.87
N LYS A 4 17.35 -53.31 -17.03
CA LYS A 4 17.49 -51.98 -17.65
C LYS A 4 16.21 -51.40 -18.27
N LYS A 5 15.19 -52.22 -18.56
CA LYS A 5 13.94 -51.74 -19.19
C LYS A 5 12.98 -51.06 -18.21
N TYR A 6 12.99 -51.46 -16.94
CA TYR A 6 12.09 -50.87 -15.93
C TYR A 6 12.60 -49.55 -15.37
N LEU A 7 13.91 -49.33 -15.33
CA LEU A 7 14.50 -48.09 -14.83
C LEU A 7 14.15 -46.87 -15.71
N ILE A 8 14.10 -47.06 -17.04
CA ILE A 8 13.76 -45.97 -17.99
C ILE A 8 12.28 -45.58 -17.88
N VAL A 9 11.39 -46.56 -17.66
CA VAL A 9 9.95 -46.30 -17.51
C VAL A 9 9.65 -45.53 -16.22
N ILE A 10 10.31 -45.89 -15.10
CA ILE A 10 10.14 -45.21 -13.81
C ILE A 10 10.62 -43.75 -13.86
N ILE A 11 11.76 -43.49 -14.53
CA ILE A 11 12.28 -42.12 -14.70
C ILE A 11 11.32 -41.28 -15.57
N SER A 12 10.76 -41.84 -16.64
CA SER A 12 9.80 -41.12 -17.48
C SER A 12 8.48 -40.79 -16.76
N ALA A 13 7.99 -41.68 -15.91
CA ALA A 13 6.77 -41.46 -15.14
C ALA A 13 6.97 -40.39 -14.05
N ALA A 14 8.14 -40.38 -13.38
CA ALA A 14 8.49 -39.35 -12.40
C ALA A 14 8.64 -37.97 -13.05
N LEU A 15 9.20 -37.89 -14.26
CA LEU A 15 9.35 -36.63 -14.99
C LEU A 15 8.00 -36.06 -15.43
N CYS A 16 7.07 -36.91 -15.90
CA CYS A 16 5.71 -36.48 -16.26
C CYS A 16 4.92 -35.97 -15.05
N LEU A 17 5.07 -36.60 -13.88
CA LEU A 17 4.43 -36.15 -12.64
C LEU A 17 5.03 -34.82 -12.15
N ALA A 18 6.34 -34.62 -12.26
CA ALA A 18 7.01 -33.38 -11.88
C ALA A 18 6.60 -32.21 -12.80
N VAL A 19 6.50 -32.44 -14.12
CA VAL A 19 6.02 -31.43 -15.08
C VAL A 19 4.53 -31.12 -14.84
N GLY A 20 3.71 -32.14 -14.57
CA GLY A 20 2.30 -31.94 -14.20
C GLY A 20 2.11 -31.12 -12.93
N PHE A 21 2.88 -31.41 -11.87
CA PHE A 21 2.87 -30.63 -10.62
C PHE A 21 3.36 -29.19 -10.82
N TYR A 22 4.40 -29.01 -11.64
CA TYR A 22 4.90 -27.67 -11.99
C TYR A 22 3.85 -26.86 -12.77
N TYR A 23 3.14 -27.49 -13.71
CA TYR A 23 2.11 -26.84 -14.51
C TYR A 23 0.87 -26.47 -13.69
N VAL A 24 0.42 -27.36 -12.80
CA VAL A 24 -0.72 -27.09 -11.89
C VAL A 24 -0.38 -25.99 -10.88
N LYS A 25 0.83 -26.00 -10.30
CA LYS A 25 1.28 -24.98 -9.34
C LYS A 25 1.46 -23.60 -9.99
N ASN A 26 1.87 -23.53 -11.25
CA ASN A 26 1.92 -22.26 -11.98
C ASN A 26 0.53 -21.76 -12.38
N LYS A 27 -0.40 -22.65 -12.72
CA LYS A 27 -1.78 -22.26 -13.08
C LYS A 27 -2.54 -21.67 -11.89
N THR A 28 -2.39 -22.23 -10.68
CA THR A 28 -3.01 -21.67 -9.47
C THR A 28 -2.40 -20.34 -9.05
N ARG A 29 -1.08 -20.15 -9.19
CA ARG A 29 -0.43 -18.83 -9.01
C ARG A 29 -0.93 -17.78 -9.99
N HIS A 30 -1.19 -18.17 -11.24
CA HIS A 30 -1.65 -17.25 -12.28
C HIS A 30 -3.10 -16.79 -12.04
N ASP A 31 -3.95 -17.64 -11.48
CA ASP A 31 -5.34 -17.32 -11.10
C ASP A 31 -5.41 -16.45 -9.85
N GLU A 32 -4.55 -16.72 -8.86
CA GLU A 32 -4.45 -15.90 -7.63
C GLU A 32 -3.89 -14.50 -7.93
N SER A 33 -2.90 -14.42 -8.84
CA SER A 33 -2.37 -13.14 -9.32
C SER A 33 -3.40 -12.36 -10.13
N ALA A 34 -4.18 -13.04 -11.00
CA ALA A 34 -5.23 -12.40 -11.77
C ALA A 34 -6.37 -11.87 -10.89
N THR A 35 -6.72 -12.60 -9.82
CA THR A 35 -7.75 -12.19 -8.85
C THR A 35 -7.28 -11.02 -7.99
N LYS A 36 -6.01 -11.02 -7.55
CA LYS A 36 -5.39 -9.89 -6.83
C LYS A 36 -5.22 -8.64 -7.70
N ILE A 37 -4.87 -8.79 -8.97
CA ILE A 37 -4.81 -7.68 -9.94
C ILE A 37 -6.20 -7.11 -10.22
N LYS A 38 -7.24 -7.95 -10.22
CA LYS A 38 -8.62 -7.47 -10.33
C LYS A 38 -9.00 -6.63 -9.09
N LEU A 39 -8.57 -7.03 -7.90
CA LEU A 39 -8.76 -6.26 -6.66
C LEU A 39 -7.99 -4.92 -6.69
N LEU A 40 -6.73 -4.93 -7.12
CA LEU A 40 -5.90 -3.71 -7.28
C LEU A 40 -6.45 -2.76 -8.36
N LYS A 41 -7.09 -3.30 -9.42
CA LYS A 41 -7.79 -2.49 -10.42
C LYS A 41 -9.12 -1.92 -9.91
N GLU A 42 -9.80 -2.61 -8.99
CA GLU A 42 -11.01 -2.09 -8.32
C GLU A 42 -10.67 -1.04 -7.25
N LEU A 43 -9.46 -1.10 -6.68
CA LEU A 43 -8.91 -0.09 -5.75
C LEU A 43 -8.37 1.18 -6.44
N ASN A 44 -8.10 1.14 -7.75
CA ASN A 44 -7.84 2.35 -8.53
C ASN A 44 -9.15 3.11 -8.79
N PHE A 45 -9.46 4.00 -7.84
CA PHE A 45 -10.16 5.27 -8.02
C PHE A 45 -11.48 5.24 -8.78
N LYS A 46 -12.58 5.08 -8.02
CA LYS A 46 -13.81 5.81 -8.32
C LYS A 46 -13.85 7.10 -7.48
N PRO A 47 -13.62 8.28 -8.07
CA PRO A 47 -13.97 9.52 -7.40
C PRO A 47 -15.47 9.76 -7.60
N HIS A 48 -16.26 9.65 -6.54
CA HIS A 48 -17.62 10.21 -6.59
C HIS A 48 -18.05 10.94 -5.32
N LYS A 49 -18.01 12.27 -5.48
CA LYS A 49 -18.98 13.28 -5.05
C LYS A 49 -19.27 13.34 -3.55
N SER A 50 -18.66 14.35 -2.95
CA SER A 50 -19.18 15.11 -1.83
C SER A 50 -20.71 15.12 -1.79
N LYS A 51 -21.27 14.54 -0.73
CA LYS A 51 -22.49 15.05 -0.13
C LYS A 51 -22.41 14.81 1.38
N LEU A 52 -21.89 15.82 2.06
CA LEU A 52 -22.23 16.06 3.46
C LEU A 52 -23.76 16.15 3.54
N THR A 53 -24.36 15.19 4.22
CA THR A 53 -25.64 15.37 4.92
C THR A 53 -25.38 14.90 6.35
N LEU A 54 -25.09 15.86 7.21
CA LEU A 54 -25.33 15.77 8.64
C LEU A 54 -26.86 15.70 8.81
N ASP A 55 -27.37 14.55 9.21
CA ASP A 55 -28.73 14.45 9.77
C ASP A 55 -28.60 13.93 11.20
N ASP A 56 -28.88 14.84 12.14
CA ASP A 56 -29.26 14.55 13.51
C ASP A 56 -30.42 13.54 13.53
N ASN A 57 -30.36 12.54 14.40
CA ASN A 57 -31.51 12.14 15.22
C ASN A 57 -31.11 11.19 16.35
N SER A 58 -31.23 11.73 17.56
CA SER A 58 -31.41 11.01 18.82
C SER A 58 -32.58 10.02 18.76
N ASN A 59 -32.40 8.80 19.29
CA ASN A 59 -33.36 8.19 20.25
C ASN A 59 -32.83 6.89 20.87
N LEU A 60 -32.98 6.80 22.20
CA LEU A 60 -32.75 5.62 23.04
C LEU A 60 -33.84 4.56 22.86
N SER A 61 -33.48 3.28 22.97
CA SER A 61 -34.22 2.29 23.78
C SER A 61 -33.41 1.00 24.03
N HIS A 62 -33.39 0.58 25.29
CA HIS A 62 -32.95 -0.73 25.84
C HIS A 62 -33.55 -1.95 25.12
N ASN A 63 -32.83 -3.08 24.96
CA ASN A 63 -32.63 -4.14 25.97
C ASN A 63 -31.98 -5.44 25.39
N ASN A 64 -31.22 -6.12 26.27
CA ASN A 64 -30.91 -7.57 26.35
C ASN A 64 -29.93 -8.24 25.37
N GLY A 65 -28.67 -8.32 25.81
CA GLY A 65 -28.02 -9.59 26.20
C GLY A 65 -27.83 -10.69 25.16
N GLU A 66 -26.66 -10.68 24.51
CA GLU A 66 -25.86 -11.86 24.18
C GLU A 66 -24.41 -11.43 23.95
N ALA A 67 -23.47 -12.17 24.53
CA ALA A 67 -22.05 -11.82 24.54
C ALA A 67 -21.39 -12.17 23.20
N SER A 68 -21.04 -11.18 22.38
CA SER A 68 -19.83 -11.15 21.54
C SER A 68 -19.70 -9.78 20.87
N GLU A 69 -18.46 -9.27 20.80
CA GLU A 69 -18.01 -8.09 20.03
C GLU A 69 -18.52 -6.70 20.47
N PHE A 70 -18.07 -6.26 21.64
CA PHE A 70 -17.89 -4.83 21.92
C PHE A 70 -16.62 -4.35 21.20
N VAL A 71 -16.63 -4.33 19.86
CA VAL A 71 -15.66 -3.51 19.13
C VAL A 71 -16.09 -2.07 19.40
N THR A 72 -15.43 -1.43 20.36
CA THR A 72 -15.72 -0.06 20.80
C THR A 72 -15.77 0.87 19.59
N SER A 73 -16.80 1.71 19.51
CA SER A 73 -16.99 2.74 18.45
C SER A 73 -15.71 3.51 18.12
N ASP A 74 -14.88 3.73 19.13
CA ASP A 74 -13.63 4.49 19.05
C ASP A 74 -12.58 3.77 18.18
N VAL A 75 -12.55 2.44 18.18
CA VAL A 75 -11.62 1.64 17.34
C VAL A 75 -12.01 1.67 15.87
N ILE A 76 -13.32 1.66 15.59
CA ILE A 76 -13.85 1.78 14.22
C ILE A 76 -13.51 3.17 13.66
N ASP A 77 -13.59 4.20 14.50
CA ASP A 77 -13.26 5.58 14.14
C ASP A 77 -11.74 5.76 13.85
N TYR A 78 -10.85 5.17 14.65
CA TYR A 78 -9.41 5.25 14.40
C TYR A 78 -8.99 4.55 13.11
N GLN A 79 -9.49 3.34 12.84
CA GLN A 79 -9.13 2.63 11.61
C GLN A 79 -9.62 3.40 10.37
N GLN A 80 -10.82 3.98 10.42
CA GLN A 80 -11.31 4.83 9.34
C GLN A 80 -10.38 6.03 9.12
N ARG A 81 -9.94 6.73 10.18
CA ARG A 81 -9.00 7.84 10.06
C ARG A 81 -7.65 7.43 9.49
N VAL A 82 -7.13 6.26 9.86
CA VAL A 82 -5.90 5.71 9.28
C VAL A 82 -6.07 5.48 7.78
N ASP A 83 -7.15 4.84 7.36
CA ASP A 83 -7.46 4.62 5.94
C ASP A 83 -7.58 5.96 5.19
N GLU A 84 -8.26 6.94 5.77
CA GLU A 84 -8.39 8.29 5.19
C GLU A 84 -7.01 8.98 5.03
N VAL A 85 -6.07 8.82 5.97
CA VAL A 85 -4.72 9.38 5.81
C VAL A 85 -3.90 8.60 4.78
N ILE A 86 -4.07 7.27 4.69
CA ILE A 86 -3.34 6.46 3.72
C ILE A 86 -3.76 6.81 2.28
N TYR A 87 -5.07 6.90 2.02
CA TYR A 87 -5.59 7.05 0.66
C TYR A 87 -5.85 8.50 0.26
N GLU A 88 -6.09 9.38 1.22
CA GLU A 88 -6.46 10.78 0.96
C GLU A 88 -5.71 11.78 1.87
N GLY A 89 -4.65 11.35 2.55
CA GLY A 89 -4.00 12.16 3.58
C GLY A 89 -3.24 13.37 3.09
N LEU A 90 -2.88 13.43 1.80
CA LEU A 90 -2.15 14.58 1.26
C LEU A 90 -3.10 15.76 1.02
N GLU A 91 -2.79 16.93 1.58
CA GLU A 91 -3.59 18.16 1.36
C GLU A 91 -3.19 18.90 0.08
N PHE A 92 -2.47 18.24 -0.81
CA PHE A 92 -2.08 18.72 -2.12
C PHE A 92 -2.33 17.64 -3.17
N ARG A 93 -2.49 18.06 -4.42
CA ARG A 93 -2.68 17.13 -5.53
C ARG A 93 -1.34 16.51 -5.90
N LEU A 94 -1.15 15.23 -5.58
CA LEU A 94 0.03 14.49 -6.03
C LEU A 94 -0.10 14.14 -7.52
N GLY A 95 -1.15 13.41 -7.89
CA GLY A 95 -1.31 12.83 -9.22
C GLY A 95 -1.07 11.32 -9.21
N GLU A 96 -1.42 10.65 -10.31
CA GLU A 96 -1.36 9.18 -10.42
C GLU A 96 -0.14 8.71 -11.22
N THR A 97 0.34 9.56 -12.14
CA THR A 97 1.50 9.26 -13.00
C THR A 97 2.69 10.15 -12.66
N LYS A 98 3.88 9.74 -13.09
CA LYS A 98 5.11 10.53 -13.05
C LYS A 98 4.90 11.93 -13.64
N ASN A 99 4.22 12.00 -14.78
CA ASN A 99 3.97 13.29 -15.43
C ASN A 99 2.99 14.14 -14.64
N ASP A 100 1.95 13.55 -14.03
CA ASP A 100 1.04 14.28 -13.17
C ASP A 100 1.76 14.86 -11.95
N ILE A 101 2.63 14.07 -11.32
CA ILE A 101 3.42 14.51 -10.16
C ILE A 101 4.32 15.69 -10.54
N VAL A 102 5.03 15.59 -11.66
CA VAL A 102 5.86 16.70 -12.16
C VAL A 102 5.01 17.92 -12.51
N ASN A 103 3.83 17.75 -13.09
CA ASN A 103 2.94 18.86 -13.41
C ASN A 103 2.37 19.56 -12.16
N ASN A 104 2.08 18.80 -11.09
CA ASN A 104 1.48 19.34 -9.87
C ASN A 104 2.51 19.93 -8.90
N LEU A 105 3.67 19.30 -8.76
CA LEU A 105 4.73 19.72 -7.81
C LEU A 105 5.84 20.55 -8.46
N GLY A 106 5.86 20.62 -9.79
CA GLY A 106 6.94 21.21 -10.56
C GLY A 106 8.08 20.23 -10.84
N ASN A 107 9.18 20.77 -11.35
CA ASN A 107 10.34 19.97 -11.70
C ASN A 107 11.04 19.42 -10.44
N PRO A 108 11.30 18.11 -10.36
CA PRO A 108 12.11 17.54 -9.30
C PRO A 108 13.54 18.04 -9.37
N LEU A 109 14.25 17.99 -8.24
CA LEU A 109 15.68 18.24 -8.17
C LEU A 109 16.46 17.15 -8.93
N GLU A 110 15.96 15.92 -8.85
CA GLU A 110 16.58 14.76 -9.48
C GLU A 110 15.52 13.70 -9.84
N ILE A 111 15.72 13.02 -10.96
CA ILE A 111 14.96 11.83 -11.35
C ILE A 111 15.93 10.67 -11.51
N VAL A 112 15.80 9.65 -10.67
CA VAL A 112 16.59 8.43 -10.76
C VAL A 112 15.77 7.35 -11.45
N GLU A 113 16.20 6.90 -12.63
CA GLU A 113 15.59 5.78 -13.35
C GLU A 113 16.38 4.49 -13.10
N LYS A 114 15.68 3.42 -12.74
CA LYS A 114 16.26 2.07 -12.56
C LYS A 114 15.44 1.06 -13.37
N LEU A 115 16.13 0.19 -14.09
CA LEU A 115 15.51 -0.97 -14.72
C LEU A 115 15.34 -2.08 -13.68
N VAL A 116 14.14 -2.67 -13.65
CA VAL A 116 13.83 -3.82 -12.79
C VAL A 116 13.19 -4.91 -13.63
N THR A 117 13.46 -6.17 -13.31
CA THR A 117 12.80 -7.28 -14.00
C THR A 117 11.29 -7.20 -13.78
N SER A 118 10.51 -7.32 -14.85
CA SER A 118 9.06 -7.21 -14.75
C SER A 118 8.48 -8.31 -13.88
N ARG A 119 7.51 -7.94 -13.04
CA ARG A 119 6.77 -8.89 -12.19
C ARG A 119 5.89 -9.84 -13.01
N LEU A 120 5.47 -9.44 -14.21
CA LEU A 120 4.57 -10.21 -15.07
C LEU A 120 5.32 -10.98 -16.17
N ARG A 121 6.47 -10.45 -16.62
CA ARG A 121 7.17 -10.88 -17.83
C ARG A 121 8.68 -10.89 -17.60
N PHE A 122 9.27 -12.03 -17.19
CA PHE A 122 10.70 -12.10 -16.88
C PHE A 122 11.65 -11.79 -18.06
N ASP A 123 11.13 -11.77 -19.29
CA ASP A 123 11.84 -11.37 -20.51
C ASP A 123 11.88 -9.85 -20.74
N LEU A 124 11.13 -9.08 -19.95
CA LEU A 124 11.07 -7.62 -20.01
C LEU A 124 11.59 -6.98 -18.73
N ASN A 125 12.08 -5.75 -18.88
CA ASN A 125 12.38 -4.88 -17.76
C ASN A 125 11.34 -3.77 -17.70
N ASP A 126 10.76 -3.62 -16.52
CA ASP A 126 9.97 -2.46 -16.13
C ASP A 126 10.90 -1.38 -15.57
N LYS A 127 10.33 -0.22 -15.23
CA LYS A 127 11.09 0.92 -14.72
C LYS A 127 10.65 1.29 -13.32
N LEU A 128 11.60 1.67 -12.49
CA LEU A 128 11.38 2.43 -11.26
C LEU A 128 11.91 3.84 -11.45
N TYR A 129 11.08 4.83 -11.11
CA TYR A 129 11.46 6.23 -11.03
C TYR A 129 11.44 6.66 -9.58
N ASP A 130 12.56 7.19 -9.08
CA ASP A 130 12.58 7.97 -7.84
C ASP A 130 12.58 9.45 -8.23
N LEU A 131 11.49 10.17 -7.91
CA LEU A 131 11.37 11.61 -8.09
C LEU A 131 11.76 12.31 -6.79
N ILE A 132 12.85 13.05 -6.80
CA ILE A 132 13.42 13.67 -5.60
C ILE A 132 13.16 15.18 -5.65
N TYR A 133 12.47 15.68 -4.62
CA TYR A 133 12.21 17.09 -4.38
C TYR A 133 12.87 17.51 -3.07
N ASP A 134 12.97 18.82 -2.85
CA ASP A 134 13.38 19.35 -1.56
C ASP A 134 12.35 18.96 -0.48
N GLY A 135 12.66 17.96 0.34
CA GLY A 135 11.78 17.51 1.43
C GLY A 135 10.67 16.54 1.06
N PHE A 136 10.61 16.06 -0.20
CA PHE A 136 9.63 15.09 -0.67
C PHE A 136 10.28 14.10 -1.66
N GLU A 137 9.89 12.84 -1.60
CA GLU A 137 10.31 11.80 -2.55
C GLU A 137 9.11 10.94 -2.93
N ALA A 138 8.97 10.64 -4.22
CA ALA A 138 8.00 9.67 -4.72
C ALA A 138 8.69 8.58 -5.54
N ARG A 139 8.44 7.31 -5.21
CA ARG A 139 8.83 6.17 -6.02
C ARG A 139 7.65 5.70 -6.85
N ILE A 140 7.90 5.51 -8.14
CA ILE A 140 6.89 5.10 -9.12
C ILE A 140 7.39 3.88 -9.85
N TYR A 141 6.55 2.85 -9.93
CA TYR A 141 6.74 1.73 -10.83
C TYR A 141 6.01 1.97 -12.13
N HIS A 142 6.69 1.71 -13.24
CA HIS A 142 6.17 1.83 -14.59
C HIS A 142 6.29 0.48 -15.30
N SER A 143 5.16 -0.13 -15.60
CA SER A 143 5.04 -1.40 -16.32
C SER A 143 5.20 -1.15 -17.81
N THR A 144 6.24 -1.73 -18.42
CA THR A 144 6.48 -1.66 -19.87
C THR A 144 5.52 -2.54 -20.67
N THR A 145 4.81 -3.45 -20.01
CA THR A 145 3.85 -4.33 -20.72
C THR A 145 2.55 -3.61 -21.06
N ASP A 146 2.04 -2.78 -20.14
CA ASP A 146 0.76 -2.09 -20.30
C ASP A 146 0.84 -0.58 -20.08
N GLU A 147 2.05 -0.04 -20.00
CA GLU A 147 2.37 1.39 -19.85
C GLU A 147 1.68 2.05 -18.65
N LYS A 148 1.41 1.25 -17.61
CA LYS A 148 0.78 1.74 -16.38
C LYS A 148 1.79 2.11 -15.34
N GLU A 149 1.42 3.11 -14.55
CA GLU A 149 2.21 3.59 -13.43
C GLU A 149 1.50 3.37 -12.10
N LEU A 150 2.29 3.11 -11.07
CA LEU A 150 1.83 2.93 -9.70
C LEU A 150 2.80 3.64 -8.76
N VAL A 151 2.26 4.51 -7.91
CA VAL A 151 3.05 5.10 -6.81
C VAL A 151 3.25 4.04 -5.75
N LEU A 152 4.51 3.70 -5.51
CA LEU A 152 4.91 2.65 -4.57
C LEU A 152 5.26 3.21 -3.20
N ARG A 153 5.85 4.40 -3.16
CA ARG A 153 6.32 5.03 -1.94
C ARG A 153 6.23 6.53 -2.03
N ILE A 154 5.82 7.15 -0.93
CA ILE A 154 5.84 8.60 -0.74
C ILE A 154 6.57 8.88 0.57
N LEU A 155 7.49 9.82 0.57
CA LEU A 155 8.23 10.21 1.75
C LEU A 155 8.21 11.74 1.88
N ILE A 156 7.81 12.23 3.05
CA ILE A 156 7.76 13.66 3.39
C ILE A 156 8.71 13.93 4.55
N LYS A 157 9.53 14.96 4.43
CA LYS A 157 10.50 15.43 5.44
C LYS A 157 10.41 16.94 5.72
N ASP A 158 9.68 17.68 4.90
CA ASP A 158 9.57 19.14 5.02
C ASP A 158 8.13 19.58 5.32
N GLU A 159 7.99 20.61 6.15
CA GLU A 159 6.71 21.12 6.64
C GLU A 159 5.85 21.79 5.56
N LYS A 160 6.41 22.12 4.38
CA LYS A 160 5.64 22.70 3.27
C LYS A 160 4.63 21.72 2.67
N TYR A 161 4.88 20.40 2.79
CA TYR A 161 3.96 19.37 2.33
C TYR A 161 2.96 19.04 3.42
N LYS A 162 1.71 19.48 3.25
CA LYS A 162 0.67 19.36 4.26
C LYS A 162 -0.05 18.02 4.20
N VAL A 163 -0.37 17.50 5.38
CA VAL A 163 -1.06 16.23 5.61
C VAL A 163 -2.30 16.49 6.47
N LYS A 164 -3.39 15.78 6.15
CA LYS A 164 -4.68 15.85 6.83
C LYS A 164 -4.54 15.71 8.34
N TYR A 165 -5.50 16.30 9.05
CA TYR A 165 -5.58 16.33 10.52
C TYR A 165 -4.39 17.00 11.22
N GLY A 166 -3.61 17.81 10.49
CA GLY A 166 -2.46 18.50 11.05
C GLY A 166 -1.28 17.59 11.37
N LEU A 167 -1.24 16.38 10.80
CA LEU A 167 -0.15 15.39 10.92
C LEU A 167 1.09 15.82 10.12
N ASN A 168 1.52 17.07 10.28
CA ASN A 168 2.62 17.68 9.55
C ASN A 168 3.95 17.43 10.27
N ILE A 169 5.05 17.57 9.52
CA ILE A 169 6.39 17.63 10.11
C ILE A 169 6.42 18.67 11.25
N GLY A 170 6.95 18.28 12.40
CA GLY A 170 6.95 19.05 13.65
C GLY A 170 5.80 18.74 14.61
N ALA A 171 4.79 17.96 14.21
CA ALA A 171 3.74 17.49 15.11
C ALA A 171 4.32 16.70 16.29
N ALA A 172 3.70 16.79 17.46
CA ALA A 172 4.13 16.03 18.64
C ALA A 172 3.79 14.53 18.46
N GLU A 173 4.63 13.65 19.00
CA GLU A 173 4.39 12.21 18.97
C GLU A 173 3.03 11.84 19.59
N GLU A 174 2.69 12.45 20.73
CA GLU A 174 1.43 12.20 21.43
C GLU A 174 0.22 12.61 20.59
N PHE A 175 0.35 13.70 19.82
CA PHE A 175 -0.70 14.19 18.94
C PHE A 175 -1.01 13.20 17.81
N VAL A 176 0.02 12.54 17.26
CA VAL A 176 -0.20 11.50 16.24
C VAL A 176 -1.05 10.35 16.79
N GLN A 177 -0.79 9.93 18.03
CA GLN A 177 -1.57 8.87 18.67
C GLN A 177 -2.99 9.33 19.06
N GLU A 178 -3.16 10.58 19.44
CA GLU A 178 -4.49 11.15 19.72
C GLU A 178 -5.36 11.17 18.46
N VAL A 179 -4.77 11.51 17.31
CA VAL A 179 -5.48 11.61 16.03
C VAL A 179 -5.75 10.23 15.43
N LEU A 180 -4.77 9.33 15.42
CA LEU A 180 -4.86 8.05 14.70
C LEU A 180 -5.09 6.84 15.61
N GLY A 181 -5.14 7.05 16.92
CA GLY A 181 -5.14 5.96 17.88
C GLY A 181 -3.77 5.30 18.04
N PRO A 182 -3.69 4.22 18.83
CA PRO A 182 -2.44 3.49 19.03
C PRO A 182 -1.95 2.85 17.72
N PRO A 183 -0.63 2.90 17.42
CA PRO A 183 -0.10 2.26 16.23
C PRO A 183 -0.10 0.74 16.37
N ALA A 184 -0.14 0.05 15.23
CA ALA A 184 -0.04 -1.41 15.19
C ALA A 184 1.36 -1.88 15.63
N ILE A 185 2.40 -1.11 15.27
CA ILE A 185 3.77 -1.32 15.75
C ILE A 185 4.33 0.00 16.26
N LYS A 186 4.91 -0.05 17.47
CA LYS A 186 5.65 1.07 18.07
C LYS A 186 7.09 0.64 18.36
N HIS A 187 8.04 1.37 17.79
CA HIS A 187 9.45 1.36 18.17
C HIS A 187 9.79 2.70 18.84
N ASP A 188 10.99 2.83 19.40
CA ASP A 188 11.39 4.00 20.22
C ASP A 188 11.21 5.35 19.49
N ASP A 189 11.40 5.39 18.17
CA ASP A 189 11.34 6.59 17.34
C ASP A 189 10.42 6.43 16.11
N GLN A 190 9.55 5.41 16.10
CA GLN A 190 8.73 5.10 14.93
C GLN A 190 7.37 4.51 15.29
N PHE A 191 6.33 4.98 14.61
CA PHE A 191 5.00 4.35 14.58
C PHE A 191 4.71 3.77 13.19
N GLU A 192 4.13 2.57 13.15
CA GLU A 192 3.60 1.96 11.92
C GLU A 192 2.11 1.68 12.08
N TYR A 193 1.34 2.17 11.11
CA TYR A 193 -0.08 1.94 10.92
C TYR A 193 -0.30 1.18 9.62
N TYR A 194 -1.39 0.42 9.57
CA TYR A 194 -1.81 -0.33 8.38
C TYR A 194 -3.21 0.12 7.98
N ASP A 195 -3.47 0.08 6.68
CA ASP A 195 -4.84 0.18 6.22
C ASP A 195 -5.66 -1.04 6.70
N SER A 196 -6.98 -0.93 6.60
CA SER A 196 -7.91 -1.99 7.00
C SER A 196 -7.66 -3.34 6.33
N ASN A 197 -7.00 -3.36 5.16
CA ASN A 197 -6.67 -4.59 4.43
C ASN A 197 -5.24 -5.11 4.70
N GLY A 198 -4.39 -4.34 5.38
CA GLY A 198 -3.01 -4.69 5.67
C GLY A 198 -2.04 -4.62 4.48
N PHE A 199 -2.45 -3.97 3.37
CA PHE A 199 -1.64 -3.85 2.16
C PHE A 199 -0.81 -2.56 2.13
N ALA A 200 -1.35 -1.47 2.67
CA ALA A 200 -0.69 -0.18 2.71
C ALA A 200 -0.17 0.11 4.11
N LYS A 201 1.00 0.76 4.17
CA LYS A 201 1.68 1.09 5.42
C LYS A 201 1.89 2.58 5.51
N LEU A 202 1.61 3.13 6.67
CA LEU A 202 1.90 4.51 7.02
C LEU A 202 2.86 4.52 8.20
N ARG A 203 4.03 5.12 8.01
CA ARG A 203 5.06 5.22 9.05
C ARG A 203 5.30 6.67 9.41
N PHE A 204 5.36 6.92 10.71
CA PHE A 204 5.77 8.19 11.29
C PHE A 204 7.09 7.99 12.01
N TYR A 205 8.06 8.86 11.76
CA TYR A 205 9.38 8.82 12.37
C TYR A 205 9.61 10.07 13.21
N PHE A 206 10.07 9.90 14.43
CA PHE A 206 10.16 10.96 15.42
C PHE A 206 11.61 11.28 15.77
N LYS A 207 11.90 12.56 15.98
CA LYS A 207 13.16 13.03 16.54
C LYS A 207 12.84 14.01 17.65
N ASN A 208 13.31 13.74 18.87
CA ASN A 208 12.99 14.52 20.06
C ASN A 208 11.46 14.68 20.25
N SER A 209 10.72 13.58 20.10
CA SER A 209 9.23 13.52 20.19
C SER A 209 8.49 14.44 19.21
N ARG A 210 9.16 14.80 18.11
CA ARG A 210 8.59 15.60 17.02
C ARG A 210 8.67 14.84 15.71
N LEU A 211 7.57 14.84 14.97
CA LEU A 211 7.47 14.19 13.67
C LEU A 211 8.50 14.79 12.71
N SER A 212 9.38 13.93 12.20
CA SER A 212 10.52 14.31 11.36
C SER A 212 10.44 13.74 9.95
N MET A 213 9.68 12.65 9.77
CA MET A 213 9.44 12.05 8.47
C MET A 213 8.13 11.26 8.48
N ILE A 214 7.42 11.29 7.36
CA ILE A 214 6.23 10.48 7.12
C ILE A 214 6.47 9.65 5.86
N GLU A 215 6.13 8.38 5.89
CA GLU A 215 6.29 7.47 4.77
C GLU A 215 5.00 6.69 4.51
N TRP A 216 4.50 6.78 3.29
CA TRP A 216 3.51 5.86 2.74
C TRP A 216 4.25 4.80 1.93
N SER A 217 3.93 3.53 2.16
CA SER A 217 4.45 2.39 1.41
C SER A 217 3.31 1.50 0.94
N PHE A 218 3.21 1.34 -0.37
CA PHE A 218 2.26 0.46 -1.07
C PHE A 218 2.97 -0.76 -1.68
N GLU A 219 4.26 -0.95 -1.37
CA GLU A 219 5.04 -2.11 -1.79
C GLU A 219 4.64 -3.35 -0.98
N GLU A 220 4.37 -4.48 -1.66
CA GLU A 220 4.33 -5.80 -1.00
C GLU A 220 5.72 -6.11 -0.40
N ASN A 221 5.73 -6.47 0.88
CA ASN A 221 6.91 -6.99 1.60
C ASN A 221 7.38 -8.34 1.02
#